data_AF-A0ABD0MLQ1-F1
#
_entry.id   AF-A0ABD0MLQ1-F1
#
_cell.length_a   1.000
_cell.length_b   1.000
_cell.length_c   1.000
_cell.angle_alpha   90.00
_cell.angle_beta   90.00
_cell.angle_gamma   90.00
#
_symmetry.space_group_name_H-M   'P 1'
#
loop_
_entity.id
_entity.type
_entity.pdbx_description
1 polymer ?
#
loop_
_entity_poly.entity_id
_entity_poly.type
_entity_poly.pdbx_seq_one_letter_code
_entity_poly.pdbx_strand_id
1 'polypeptide(L)'
;GILGVGWGADGQRLLSGMAASGGVSLEQLTRRHGIKVVPAERCSVEECSLAVAKVVGHKSVLSAAKMNSAIVLFLDDVNKVNEIVTSGIVLSDAYTAVMPLMQPAKKVVLSNVPPFIKDEVIVRELVRHGKIVCFKCGQENHIVRDCPGNEANEAAHGVGLDGEIQKENETQQVQDEGLNEDKEGKDSDGSEQGA
;
A
#
# COMPACT_ATOMS: atom_id res chain seq x y z
N GLY A 1 -39.90 35.64 -19.78
CA GLY A 1 -39.65 34.38 -19.06
C GLY A 1 -39.26 33.33 -20.06
N ILE A 2 -38.19 32.59 -19.74
CA ILE A 2 -37.65 31.36 -20.34
C ILE A 2 -37.23 31.39 -21.83
N LEU A 3 -35.94 31.69 -22.00
CA LEU A 3 -35.08 31.31 -23.13
C LEU A 3 -34.95 29.78 -23.19
N GLY A 4 -35.39 29.19 -24.29
CA GLY A 4 -34.93 27.87 -24.73
C GLY A 4 -33.75 28.05 -25.66
N VAL A 5 -32.54 27.73 -25.18
CA VAL A 5 -31.34 27.63 -26.03
C VAL A 5 -30.97 26.16 -26.16
N GLY A 6 -31.16 25.64 -27.37
CA GLY A 6 -30.82 24.28 -27.75
C GLY A 6 -29.31 24.06 -27.76
N TRP A 7 -28.90 22.85 -27.42
CA TRP A 7 -27.52 22.40 -27.51
C TRP A 7 -27.20 22.15 -28.99
N GLY A 8 -26.44 23.07 -29.58
CA GLY A 8 -25.84 22.90 -30.89
C GLY A 8 -24.73 21.85 -30.83
N ALA A 9 -24.89 20.82 -31.65
CA ALA A 9 -23.77 20.06 -32.20
C ALA A 9 -22.88 20.99 -33.05
N ASP A 10 -21.68 20.53 -33.39
CA ASP A 10 -20.69 21.18 -34.28
C ASP A 10 -19.59 21.97 -33.55
N GLY A 11 -18.58 21.22 -33.10
CA GLY A 11 -17.34 21.75 -32.56
C GLY A 11 -16.24 20.72 -32.52
N GLN A 12 -16.04 19.99 -33.62
CA GLN A 12 -14.94 19.05 -33.81
C GLN A 12 -13.62 19.84 -33.91
N ARG A 13 -13.10 20.28 -32.77
CA ARG A 13 -11.77 20.87 -32.66
C ARG A 13 -10.76 19.75 -32.48
N LEU A 14 -10.03 19.53 -33.56
CA LEU A 14 -8.79 18.79 -33.70
C LEU A 14 -7.95 18.77 -32.41
N LEU A 15 -8.08 17.70 -31.64
CA LEU A 15 -6.98 17.21 -30.81
C LEU A 15 -6.17 16.29 -31.71
N SER A 16 -5.15 16.87 -32.34
CA SER A 16 -4.10 16.11 -32.99
C SER A 16 -3.50 15.17 -31.94
N GLY A 17 -3.80 13.88 -32.08
CA GLY A 17 -3.26 12.84 -31.24
C GLY A 17 -1.74 12.82 -31.40
N MET A 18 -1.03 13.29 -30.39
CA MET A 18 0.33 12.86 -30.14
C MET A 18 0.24 11.43 -29.59
N ALA A 19 0.03 10.48 -30.49
CA ALA A 19 0.23 9.08 -30.20
C ALA A 19 1.72 8.88 -29.94
N ALA A 20 2.11 8.89 -28.67
CA ALA A 20 3.39 8.36 -28.23
C ALA A 20 3.34 6.84 -28.46
N SER A 21 3.72 6.42 -29.65
CA SER A 21 3.90 5.04 -30.04
C SER A 21 5.04 4.44 -29.23
N GLY A 22 4.69 3.53 -28.31
CA GLY A 22 5.64 2.74 -27.53
C GLY A 22 5.36 2.66 -26.02
N GLY A 23 4.29 3.28 -25.53
CA GLY A 23 3.90 3.18 -24.11
C GLY A 23 3.18 1.88 -23.78
N VAL A 24 3.45 1.33 -22.59
CA VAL A 24 2.59 0.34 -21.94
C VAL A 24 1.14 0.83 -21.95
N SER A 25 0.21 0.02 -22.47
CA SER A 25 -1.21 0.37 -22.48
C SER A 25 -1.71 0.55 -21.04
N LEU A 26 -2.38 1.68 -20.76
CA LEU A 26 -3.02 1.98 -19.46
C LEU A 26 -3.92 0.82 -18.98
N GLU A 27 -4.48 0.07 -19.92
CA GLU A 27 -5.35 -1.10 -19.73
C GLU A 27 -4.66 -2.28 -19.04
N GLN A 28 -3.32 -2.33 -19.04
CA GLN A 28 -2.53 -3.39 -18.40
C GLN A 28 -2.19 -3.06 -16.93
N LEU A 29 -2.51 -1.85 -16.48
CA LEU A 29 -2.19 -1.39 -15.13
C LEU A 29 -3.15 -1.97 -14.10
N THR A 30 -2.66 -2.94 -13.34
CA THR A 30 -3.34 -3.43 -12.13
C THR A 30 -3.05 -2.57 -10.91
N ARG A 31 -3.80 -2.77 -9.81
CA ARG A 31 -3.54 -2.13 -8.51
C ARG A 31 -2.11 -2.33 -7.97
N ARG A 32 -1.36 -3.32 -8.47
CA ARG A 32 0.05 -3.55 -8.09
C ARG A 32 1.01 -2.47 -8.61
N HIS A 33 0.59 -1.76 -9.65
CA HIS A 33 1.36 -0.67 -10.25
C HIS A 33 1.09 0.68 -9.57
N GLY A 34 0.12 0.72 -8.64
CA GLY A 34 -0.32 1.94 -8.02
C GLY A 34 0.37 2.20 -6.68
N ILE A 35 0.70 3.46 -6.45
CA ILE A 35 1.15 4.01 -5.18
C ILE A 35 0.16 5.06 -4.67
N LYS A 36 0.11 5.20 -3.34
CA LYS A 36 -0.63 6.22 -2.61
C LYS A 36 0.37 7.04 -1.80
N VAL A 37 0.30 8.34 -2.00
CA VAL A 37 1.04 9.34 -1.24
C VAL A 37 0.02 10.13 -0.43
N VAL A 38 0.28 10.29 0.87
CA VAL A 38 -0.50 11.17 1.74
C VAL A 38 0.44 12.28 2.22
N PRO A 39 0.43 13.43 1.54
CA PRO A 39 1.27 14.56 1.89
C PRO A 39 0.79 15.22 3.20
N ALA A 40 1.72 15.68 4.04
CA ALA A 40 1.39 16.38 5.28
C ALA A 40 0.77 17.76 5.06
N GLU A 41 1.15 18.42 3.95
CA GLU A 41 0.64 19.72 3.53
C GLU A 41 -0.11 19.62 2.20
N ARG A 42 -0.76 20.71 1.79
CA ARG A 42 -1.51 20.75 0.53
C ARG A 42 -0.56 20.81 -0.67
N CYS A 43 -0.04 19.67 -1.12
CA CYS A 43 0.76 19.61 -2.35
C CYS A 43 -0.11 19.38 -3.61
N SER A 44 0.44 19.75 -4.77
CA SER A 44 -0.18 19.52 -6.09
C SER A 44 0.16 18.14 -6.65
N VAL A 45 -0.60 17.69 -7.66
CA VAL A 45 -0.35 16.39 -8.31
C VAL A 45 0.98 16.42 -9.08
N GLU A 46 1.31 17.56 -9.66
CA GLU A 46 2.53 17.80 -10.43
C GLU A 46 3.76 17.74 -9.54
N GLU A 47 3.73 18.37 -8.37
CA GLU A 47 4.83 18.33 -7.39
C GLU A 47 5.12 16.89 -6.93
N CYS A 48 4.06 16.13 -6.61
CA CYS A 48 4.19 14.71 -6.29
C CYS A 48 4.76 13.90 -7.46
N SER A 49 4.30 14.16 -8.67
CA SER A 49 4.73 13.45 -9.88
C SER A 49 6.21 13.73 -10.18
N LEU A 50 6.68 14.96 -9.96
CA LEU A 50 8.10 15.33 -10.09
C LEU A 50 8.97 14.65 -9.03
N ALA A 51 8.52 14.61 -7.78
CA ALA A 51 9.24 13.92 -6.70
C ALA A 51 9.37 12.42 -6.96
N VAL A 52 8.29 11.77 -7.41
CA VAL A 52 8.28 10.36 -7.81
C VAL A 52 9.22 10.12 -9.00
N ALA A 53 9.14 10.99 -10.01
CA ALA A 53 9.98 10.89 -11.21
C ALA A 53 11.48 11.06 -10.93
N LYS A 54 11.89 11.78 -9.88
CA LYS A 54 13.30 11.87 -9.45
C LYS A 54 13.85 10.52 -8.99
N VAL A 55 13.01 9.66 -8.41
CA VAL A 55 13.41 8.33 -7.93
C VAL A 55 13.40 7.32 -9.07
N VAL A 56 12.27 7.21 -9.79
CA VAL A 56 12.02 6.11 -10.75
C VAL A 56 12.18 6.50 -12.23
N GLY A 57 12.44 7.78 -12.51
CA GLY A 57 12.49 8.35 -13.84
C GLY A 57 11.14 8.84 -14.38
N HIS A 58 11.17 9.91 -15.18
CA HIS A 58 9.97 10.57 -15.70
C HIS A 58 9.10 9.70 -16.62
N LYS A 59 9.69 8.78 -17.38
CA LYS A 59 8.95 7.90 -18.30
C LYS A 59 8.15 6.80 -17.60
N SER A 60 8.48 6.54 -16.33
CA SER A 60 7.90 5.46 -15.54
C SER A 60 6.55 5.84 -14.93
N VAL A 61 6.25 7.14 -14.82
CA VAL A 61 4.97 7.64 -14.27
C VAL A 61 3.95 7.74 -15.39
N LEU A 62 2.89 6.93 -15.33
CA LEU A 62 1.89 6.84 -16.40
C LEU A 62 0.62 7.64 -16.11
N SER A 63 0.24 7.73 -14.84
CA SER A 63 -0.96 8.45 -14.42
C SER A 63 -0.83 8.93 -12.97
N ALA A 64 -1.46 10.05 -12.67
CA ALA A 64 -1.53 10.61 -11.32
C ALA A 64 -2.90 11.29 -11.12
N ALA A 65 -3.51 11.08 -9.95
CA ALA A 65 -4.80 11.67 -9.61
C ALA A 65 -4.86 12.01 -8.11
N LYS A 66 -5.47 13.15 -7.78
CA LYS A 66 -5.75 13.54 -6.40
C LYS A 66 -7.11 12.99 -5.97
N MET A 67 -7.15 12.25 -4.86
CA MET A 67 -8.34 11.62 -4.32
C MET A 67 -8.36 11.76 -2.79
N ASN A 68 -9.38 12.42 -2.22
CA ASN A 68 -9.60 12.53 -0.76
C ASN A 68 -8.31 12.83 0.03
N SER A 69 -7.62 13.93 -0.31
CA SER A 69 -6.34 14.38 0.27
C SER A 69 -5.13 13.48 0.02
N ALA A 70 -5.28 12.34 -0.63
CA ALA A 70 -4.18 11.52 -1.12
C ALA A 70 -3.91 11.80 -2.61
N ILE A 71 -2.70 11.50 -3.05
CA ILE A 71 -2.36 11.46 -4.47
C ILE A 71 -2.02 10.02 -4.82
N VAL A 72 -2.73 9.48 -5.81
CA VAL A 72 -2.54 8.15 -6.33
C VAL A 72 -1.81 8.25 -7.65
N LEU A 73 -0.71 7.51 -7.79
CA LEU A 73 0.04 7.44 -9.05
C LEU A 73 0.13 5.99 -9.52
N PHE A 74 0.17 5.79 -10.83
CA PHE A 74 0.45 4.50 -11.45
C PHE A 74 1.76 4.54 -12.22
N LEU A 75 2.59 3.53 -11.98
CA LEU A 75 3.89 3.33 -12.62
C LEU A 75 3.78 2.26 -13.72
N ASP A 76 4.77 2.18 -14.60
CA ASP A 76 4.89 1.14 -15.62
C ASP A 76 5.30 -0.23 -15.06
N ASP A 77 6.14 -0.25 -14.02
CA ASP A 77 6.69 -1.47 -13.44
C ASP A 77 6.42 -1.61 -11.93
N VAL A 78 6.02 -2.82 -11.52
CA VAL A 78 5.83 -3.16 -10.09
C VAL A 78 7.16 -3.12 -9.30
N ASN A 79 8.30 -3.36 -9.95
CA ASN A 79 9.60 -3.26 -9.29
C ASN A 79 9.91 -1.83 -8.85
N LYS A 80 9.55 -0.84 -9.68
CA LYS A 80 9.70 0.59 -9.35
C LYS A 80 8.76 1.03 -8.23
N VAL A 81 7.57 0.42 -8.14
CA VAL A 81 6.67 0.58 -6.99
C VAL A 81 7.34 0.09 -5.69
N ASN A 82 7.97 -1.07 -5.71
CA ASN A 82 8.64 -1.59 -4.50
C ASN A 82 9.85 -0.74 -4.10
N GLU A 83 10.60 -0.25 -5.09
CA GLU A 83 11.71 0.67 -4.88
C GLU A 83 11.24 1.95 -4.18
N ILE A 84 10.23 2.63 -4.74
CA ILE A 84 9.76 3.91 -4.19
C ILE A 84 9.07 3.77 -2.82
N VAL A 85 8.42 2.63 -2.56
CA VAL A 85 7.87 2.31 -1.24
C VAL A 85 8.97 2.10 -0.21
N THR A 86 10.12 1.57 -0.63
CA THR A 86 11.27 1.34 0.26
C THR A 86 12.08 2.63 0.48
N SER A 87 12.27 3.44 -0.57
CA SER A 87 13.04 4.68 -0.50
C SER A 87 12.25 5.86 0.04
N GLY A 88 10.92 5.87 -0.13
CA GLY A 88 10.10 7.06 0.04
C GLY A 88 10.35 8.13 -1.03
N ILE A 89 9.75 9.31 -0.85
CA ILE A 89 9.97 10.49 -1.69
C ILE A 89 10.20 11.73 -0.84
N VAL A 90 10.77 12.77 -1.45
CA VAL A 90 10.94 14.08 -0.82
C VAL A 90 9.96 15.07 -1.45
N LEU A 91 9.02 15.58 -0.66
CA LEU A 91 8.06 16.62 -1.05
C LEU A 91 8.32 17.86 -0.23
N SER A 92 8.45 19.02 -0.88
CA SER A 92 8.70 20.30 -0.20
C SER A 92 9.85 20.21 0.83
N ASP A 93 10.94 19.53 0.45
CA ASP A 93 12.12 19.22 1.28
C ASP A 93 11.88 18.36 2.54
N ALA A 94 10.69 17.79 2.68
CA ALA A 94 10.33 16.85 3.74
C ALA A 94 10.19 15.41 3.21
N TYR A 95 10.71 14.46 3.99
CA TYR A 95 10.54 13.04 3.70
C TYR A 95 9.06 12.64 3.84
N THR A 96 8.50 12.05 2.78
CA THR A 96 7.13 11.53 2.76
C THR A 96 7.16 10.05 2.43
N ALA A 97 6.56 9.24 3.31
CA ALA A 97 6.41 7.81 3.09
C ALA A 97 5.39 7.53 1.97
N VAL A 98 5.72 6.57 1.10
CA VAL A 98 4.84 6.12 0.01
C VAL A 98 4.25 4.75 0.36
N MET A 99 2.95 4.59 0.15
CA MET A 99 2.25 3.33 0.41
C MET A 99 1.86 2.67 -0.92
N PRO A 100 2.07 1.36 -1.12
CA PRO A 100 1.53 0.68 -2.29
C PRO A 100 0.01 0.55 -2.18
N LEU A 101 -0.72 0.64 -3.29
CA LEU A 101 -2.18 0.47 -3.29
C LEU A 101 -2.61 -0.95 -2.96
N MET A 102 -1.83 -1.92 -3.42
CA MET A 102 -1.94 -3.29 -2.95
C MET A 102 -0.87 -3.48 -1.89
N GLN A 103 -1.26 -3.67 -0.63
CA GLN A 103 -0.35 -4.14 0.41
C GLN A 103 -0.36 -5.68 0.35
N PRO A 104 0.58 -6.33 -0.36
CA PRO A 104 0.67 -7.78 -0.30
C PRO A 104 1.02 -8.20 1.13
N ALA A 105 0.38 -9.24 1.62
CA ALA A 105 0.77 -9.87 2.87
C ALA A 105 2.22 -10.36 2.73
N LYS A 106 3.13 -9.81 3.53
CA LYS A 106 4.56 -10.20 3.54
C LYS A 106 4.81 -11.50 4.30
N LYS A 107 3.81 -12.03 5.01
CA LYS A 107 3.87 -13.26 5.81
C LYS A 107 2.69 -14.15 5.47
N VAL A 108 2.98 -15.41 5.18
CA VAL A 108 2.00 -16.47 4.93
C VAL A 108 2.21 -17.56 5.99
N VAL A 109 1.14 -17.98 6.65
CA VAL A 109 1.15 -19.10 7.61
C VAL A 109 0.30 -20.22 7.04
N LEU A 110 0.89 -21.40 6.89
CA LEU A 110 0.20 -22.58 6.39
C LEU A 110 -0.18 -23.49 7.56
N SER A 111 -1.47 -23.56 7.84
CA SER A 111 -2.06 -24.44 8.86
C SER A 111 -2.75 -25.63 8.22
N ASN A 112 -2.88 -26.73 8.96
CA ASN A 112 -3.56 -27.95 8.50
C ASN A 112 -2.93 -28.57 7.24
N VAL A 113 -1.60 -28.49 7.11
CA VAL A 113 -0.85 -29.16 6.04
C VAL A 113 -0.72 -30.65 6.40
N PRO A 114 -1.31 -31.56 5.62
CA PRO A 114 -1.20 -32.99 5.91
C PRO A 114 0.26 -33.48 5.85
N PRO A 115 0.63 -34.49 6.66
CA PRO A 115 2.02 -34.93 6.81
C PRO A 115 2.63 -35.56 5.54
N PHE A 116 1.83 -35.80 4.50
CA PHE A 116 2.28 -36.32 3.22
C PHE A 116 2.78 -35.23 2.24
N ILE A 117 2.50 -33.96 2.50
CA ILE A 117 2.99 -32.85 1.66
C ILE A 117 4.38 -32.44 2.16
N LYS A 118 5.40 -32.64 1.33
CA LYS A 118 6.78 -32.24 1.62
C LYS A 118 6.96 -30.73 1.46
N ASP A 119 7.86 -30.15 2.25
CA ASP A 119 8.19 -28.72 2.22
C ASP A 119 8.67 -28.27 0.82
N GLU A 120 9.34 -29.14 0.06
CA GLU A 120 9.73 -28.87 -1.34
C GLU A 120 8.54 -28.54 -2.25
N VAL A 121 7.40 -29.23 -2.07
CA VAL A 121 6.19 -29.00 -2.87
C VAL A 121 5.56 -27.68 -2.46
N ILE A 122 5.56 -27.38 -1.15
CA ILE A 122 5.08 -26.11 -0.60
C ILE A 122 5.90 -24.95 -1.16
N VAL A 123 7.23 -25.04 -1.08
CA VAL A 123 8.17 -24.05 -1.62
C VAL A 123 7.94 -23.84 -3.12
N ARG A 124 7.84 -24.93 -3.89
CA ARG A 124 7.59 -24.88 -5.34
C ARG A 124 6.29 -24.15 -5.67
N GLU A 125 5.24 -24.38 -4.88
CA GLU A 125 3.96 -23.71 -5.09
C GLU A 125 4.01 -22.23 -4.72
N LEU A 126 4.61 -21.90 -3.57
CA LEU A 126 4.73 -20.52 -3.10
C LEU A 126 5.57 -19.65 -4.04
N VAL A 127 6.62 -20.22 -4.65
CA VAL A 127 7.45 -19.52 -5.65
C VAL A 127 6.64 -19.06 -6.86
N ARG A 128 5.57 -19.78 -7.23
CA ARG A 128 4.67 -19.36 -8.32
C ARG A 128 3.90 -18.07 -7.99
N HIS A 129 3.71 -17.78 -6.71
CA HIS A 129 2.98 -16.60 -6.24
C HIS A 129 3.90 -15.42 -5.87
N GLY A 130 5.21 -15.62 -5.81
CA GLY A 130 6.18 -14.57 -5.56
C GLY A 130 7.54 -15.10 -5.09
N LYS A 131 8.48 -14.20 -4.84
CA LYS A 131 9.77 -14.56 -4.24
C LYS A 131 9.54 -14.95 -2.79
N ILE A 132 10.01 -16.15 -2.40
CA ILE A 132 9.93 -16.60 -1.01
C ILE A 132 11.18 -16.15 -0.26
N VAL A 133 10.98 -15.66 0.96
CA VAL A 133 12.04 -15.29 1.89
C VAL A 133 11.77 -15.96 3.23
N CYS A 134 12.83 -16.43 3.87
CA CYS A 134 12.75 -17.03 5.19
C CYS A 134 12.39 -15.96 6.22
N PHE A 135 11.33 -16.18 6.97
CA PHE A 135 10.90 -15.24 8.01
C PHE A 135 11.90 -15.15 9.18
N LYS A 136 12.78 -16.16 9.36
CA LYS A 136 13.75 -16.20 10.46
C LYS A 136 15.04 -15.42 10.14
N CYS A 137 15.65 -15.65 8.97
CA CYS A 137 16.95 -15.05 8.63
C CYS A 137 16.89 -14.03 7.47
N GLY A 138 15.74 -13.85 6.81
CA GLY A 138 15.57 -12.92 5.70
C GLY A 138 16.20 -13.35 4.37
N GLN A 139 16.86 -14.51 4.32
CA GLN A 139 17.44 -15.06 3.08
C GLN A 139 16.37 -15.71 2.18
N GLU A 140 16.61 -15.72 0.87
CA GLU A 140 15.68 -16.26 -0.12
C GLU A 140 15.73 -17.79 -0.26
N ASN A 141 14.77 -18.34 -1.00
CA ASN A 141 14.71 -19.74 -1.46
C ASN A 141 14.53 -20.82 -0.37
N HIS A 142 14.16 -20.47 0.85
CA HIS A 142 13.78 -21.44 1.88
C HIS A 142 12.72 -20.91 2.85
N ILE A 143 12.04 -21.81 3.55
CA ILE A 143 11.07 -21.49 4.61
C ILE A 143 11.73 -21.60 5.99
N VAL A 144 11.06 -21.11 7.04
CA VAL A 144 11.58 -21.09 8.42
C VAL A 144 12.09 -22.45 8.91
N ARG A 145 11.44 -23.54 8.49
CA ARG A 145 11.83 -24.91 8.85
C ARG A 145 13.17 -25.35 8.25
N ASP A 146 13.48 -24.85 7.06
CA ASP A 146 14.71 -25.17 6.31
C ASP A 146 15.80 -24.11 6.52
N CYS A 147 15.70 -23.31 7.58
CA CYS A 147 16.62 -22.21 7.83
C CYS A 147 18.00 -22.74 8.30
N PRO A 148 19.09 -22.51 7.52
CA PRO A 148 20.42 -23.03 7.85
C PRO A 148 21.02 -22.41 9.11
N GLY A 149 20.54 -21.21 9.51
CA GLY A 149 20.96 -20.54 10.73
C GLY A 149 20.54 -21.22 12.05
N ASN A 150 19.89 -22.39 12.00
CA ASN A 150 19.64 -23.17 13.21
C ASN A 150 20.87 -23.97 13.67
N GLU A 151 21.79 -24.30 12.75
CA GLU A 151 23.01 -25.06 13.05
C GLU A 151 24.19 -24.15 13.48
N ALA A 152 24.02 -22.82 13.41
CA ALA A 152 25.04 -21.86 13.81
C ALA A 152 25.06 -21.54 15.33
N ASN A 153 24.16 -22.12 16.13
CA ASN A 153 24.06 -21.88 17.57
C ASN A 153 24.39 -23.12 18.44
N GLU A 154 24.91 -24.20 17.86
CA GLU A 154 25.38 -25.37 18.64
C GLU A 154 26.93 -25.52 18.63
N ALA A 155 27.64 -24.61 17.97
CA ALA A 155 29.12 -24.56 17.99
C ALA A 155 29.70 -23.52 18.96
N ALA A 156 28.87 -22.77 19.70
CA ALA A 156 29.32 -21.71 20.62
C ALA A 156 28.78 -21.90 22.05
N HIS A 157 28.64 -23.14 22.52
CA HIS A 157 28.31 -23.41 23.93
C HIS A 157 29.58 -23.46 24.79
N GLY A 158 29.91 -22.30 25.36
CA GLY A 158 30.98 -22.02 26.33
C GLY A 158 31.55 -20.65 25.99
N VAL A 159 31.18 -19.54 26.65
CA VAL A 159 31.09 -19.24 28.09
C VAL A 159 30.04 -18.11 28.30
N GLY A 160 29.42 -17.98 29.48
CA GLY A 160 28.42 -16.95 29.84
C GLY A 160 28.90 -15.49 29.66
N LEU A 161 28.07 -14.44 29.78
CA LEU A 161 27.03 -14.12 30.77
C LEU A 161 26.02 -13.09 30.19
N ASP A 162 24.95 -12.81 30.95
CA ASP A 162 23.96 -11.71 30.88
C ASP A 162 23.16 -11.52 29.57
N GLY A 163 21.84 -11.68 29.50
CA GLY A 163 20.82 -11.66 30.53
C GLY A 163 20.14 -10.30 30.66
N GLU A 164 19.56 -9.74 29.59
CA GLU A 164 18.49 -8.75 29.73
C GLU A 164 17.45 -8.87 28.60
N ILE A 165 16.27 -9.35 29.01
CA ILE A 165 15.05 -9.47 28.23
C ILE A 165 14.32 -8.13 28.38
N GLN A 166 14.07 -7.42 27.28
CA GLN A 166 13.00 -6.43 27.24
C GLN A 166 11.87 -6.97 26.40
N LYS A 167 10.79 -7.24 27.13
CA LYS A 167 9.54 -7.83 26.71
C LYS A 167 8.57 -6.69 26.35
N GLU A 168 7.77 -6.95 25.31
CA GLU A 168 6.41 -6.49 25.08
C GLU A 168 6.05 -4.98 25.11
N ASN A 169 5.82 -4.44 23.92
CA ASN A 169 4.78 -3.44 23.66
C ASN A 169 3.90 -4.02 22.53
N GLU A 170 2.76 -4.55 22.94
CA GLU A 170 1.62 -4.84 22.08
C GLU A 170 0.81 -3.56 21.90
N THR A 171 0.40 -3.25 20.68
CA THR A 171 -0.83 -2.48 20.45
C THR A 171 -1.56 -3.09 19.27
N GLN A 172 -2.45 -4.02 19.60
CA GLN A 172 -3.56 -4.45 18.76
C GLN A 172 -4.58 -3.31 18.69
N GLN A 173 -4.98 -2.91 17.48
CA GLN A 173 -6.26 -2.24 17.27
C GLN A 173 -7.19 -3.22 16.56
N VAL A 174 -8.07 -3.81 17.36
CA VAL A 174 -9.27 -4.52 16.93
C VAL A 174 -10.31 -3.45 16.57
N GLN A 175 -10.97 -3.66 15.44
CA GLN A 175 -12.13 -2.90 14.99
C GLN A 175 -13.35 -3.36 15.79
N ASP A 176 -14.06 -2.43 16.42
CA ASP A 176 -15.39 -2.68 16.96
C ASP A 176 -16.40 -1.85 16.16
N GLU A 177 -17.22 -2.55 15.37
CA GLU A 177 -18.41 -2.00 14.72
C GLU A 177 -19.55 -1.99 15.75
N GLY A 178 -19.80 -0.83 16.35
CA GLY A 178 -20.96 -0.58 17.21
C GLY A 178 -22.06 0.15 16.45
N LEU A 179 -23.17 -0.55 16.18
CA LEU A 179 -24.45 0.05 15.77
C LEU A 179 -24.95 1.04 16.82
N ASN A 180 -25.25 2.28 16.42
CA ASN A 180 -26.05 3.19 17.23
C ASN A 180 -27.53 3.05 16.85
N GLU A 181 -28.29 2.42 17.75
CA GLU A 181 -29.75 2.53 17.81
C GLU A 181 -30.10 3.69 18.75
N ASP A 182 -30.48 4.84 18.20
CA ASP A 182 -31.06 5.93 18.99
C ASP A 182 -32.53 5.60 19.31
N LYS A 183 -32.80 5.28 20.58
CA LYS A 183 -34.15 5.19 21.16
C LYS A 183 -34.44 6.39 22.05
N GLU A 184 -35.70 6.80 21.93
CA GLU A 184 -36.41 7.89 22.57
C GLU A 184 -36.25 8.02 24.10
N GLY A 185 -36.33 9.27 24.55
CA GLY A 185 -37.26 9.67 25.62
C GLY A 185 -36.64 10.14 26.93
N LYS A 186 -36.82 11.44 27.23
CA LYS A 186 -37.41 11.91 28.51
C LYS A 186 -37.57 13.45 28.57
N ASP A 187 -38.83 13.85 28.47
CA ASP A 187 -39.61 14.72 29.36
C ASP A 187 -38.97 15.82 30.24
N SER A 188 -39.68 16.96 30.17
CA SER A 188 -40.09 17.89 31.24
C SER A 188 -39.05 18.75 31.96
N ASP A 189 -39.06 20.05 31.68
CA ASP A 189 -39.71 21.13 32.48
C ASP A 189 -39.44 22.45 31.72
N GLY A 190 -40.36 23.38 31.48
CA GLY A 190 -41.28 24.02 32.43
C GLY A 190 -40.82 25.48 32.61
N SER A 191 -41.75 26.44 32.45
CA SER A 191 -41.63 27.92 32.63
C SER A 191 -40.97 28.70 31.45
N GLU A 192 -41.41 29.88 31.01
CA GLU A 192 -42.27 30.89 31.62
C GLU A 192 -42.72 31.94 30.57
N GLN A 193 -44.02 32.33 30.59
CA GLN A 193 -44.67 33.64 30.35
C GLN A 193 -44.22 34.53 29.15
N GLY A 194 -45.08 35.26 28.41
CA GLY A 194 -46.44 35.74 28.61
C GLY A 194 -46.62 37.05 27.79
N ALA A 195 -47.89 37.40 27.55
CA ALA A 195 -48.42 38.65 26.95
C ALA A 195 -48.26 38.86 25.43
#